data_AF-X5RXV3-F1
#
_entry.id   AF-X5RXV3-F1
#
_cell.length_a   1.000
_cell.length_b   1.000
_cell.length_c   1.000
_cell.angle_alpha   90.00
_cell.angle_beta   90.00
_cell.angle_gamma   90.00
#
_symmetry.space_group_name_H-M   'P 1'
#
loop_
_entity.id
_entity.type
_entity.pdbx_description
1 polymer ?
#
loop_
_entity_poly.entity_id
_entity_poly.type
_entity_poly.pdbx_seq_one_letter_code
_entity_poly.pdbx_strand_id
1 'polypeptide(L)'
;MAHLLLHRAVSEDELVENFKLIQDQAHRFASALLLPASQFSAEVTSASLWELERLKVRWRVSIKAQIMRLQRLCIVDAEGATRLYRSYSAKGYSGSEPYDDVWPLQQPTLLADVFRTVVDDGGCPRKSFGTICRCSLMMLRAWLHFLQVSLTPALRCTGSPGCRMRTSAVFTGWTFLRAGSRKSLLAS
;
A
#
# COMPACT_ATOMS: atom_id res chain seq x y z
N MET A 1 2.11 13.44 -2.16
CA MET A 1 3.35 14.25 -2.26
C MET A 1 3.15 15.51 -3.11
N ALA A 2 2.79 15.41 -4.40
CA ALA A 2 2.58 16.58 -5.27
C ALA A 2 1.56 17.59 -4.72
N HIS A 3 0.45 17.11 -4.13
CA HIS A 3 -0.55 17.98 -3.50
C HIS A 3 0.02 18.86 -2.38
N LEU A 4 0.95 18.33 -1.57
CA LEU A 4 1.56 19.09 -0.48
C LEU A 4 2.53 20.16 -0.99
N LEU A 5 3.22 19.90 -2.11
CA LEU A 5 4.20 20.81 -2.67
C LEU A 5 3.56 21.90 -3.54
N LEU A 6 2.67 21.50 -4.45
CA LEU A 6 2.10 22.40 -5.46
C LEU A 6 0.81 23.09 -5.01
N HIS A 7 0.04 22.46 -4.13
CA HIS A 7 -1.33 22.89 -3.80
C HIS A 7 -1.50 23.27 -2.33
N ARG A 8 -0.42 23.69 -1.65
CA ARG A 8 -0.44 24.10 -0.24
C ARG A 8 -1.36 25.30 0.03
N ALA A 9 -1.43 26.23 -0.92
CA ALA A 9 -2.13 27.51 -0.76
C ALA A 9 -3.53 27.52 -1.40
N VAL A 10 -4.00 26.36 -1.89
CA VAL A 10 -5.31 26.24 -2.53
C VAL A 10 -6.39 26.14 -1.45
N SER A 11 -7.44 26.95 -1.57
CA SER A 11 -8.59 26.89 -0.65
C SER A 11 -9.48 25.67 -0.94
N GLU A 12 -10.37 25.32 -0.01
CA GLU A 12 -11.28 24.18 -0.21
C GLU A 12 -12.26 24.43 -1.37
N ASP A 13 -12.76 25.65 -1.49
CA ASP A 13 -13.65 26.06 -2.59
C ASP A 13 -12.93 25.94 -3.95
N GLU A 14 -11.69 26.44 -4.06
CA GLU A 14 -10.88 26.32 -5.27
C GLU A 14 -10.54 24.87 -5.63
N LEU A 15 -10.34 24.02 -4.62
CA LEU A 15 -10.04 22.60 -4.80
C LEU A 15 -11.21 21.86 -5.45
N VAL A 16 -12.44 22.17 -5.02
CA VAL A 16 -13.66 21.55 -5.56
C VAL A 16 -13.89 22.02 -6.99
N GLU A 17 -13.81 23.32 -7.24
CA GLU A 17 -14.03 23.91 -8.57
C GLU A 17 -13.00 23.42 -9.59
N ASN A 18 -11.73 23.33 -9.19
CA ASN A 18 -10.61 23.04 -10.09
C ASN A 18 -10.04 21.62 -9.92
N PHE A 19 -10.81 20.70 -9.35
CA PHE A 19 -10.34 19.37 -8.97
C PHE A 19 -9.58 18.64 -10.09
N LYS A 20 -10.14 18.65 -11.32
CA LYS A 20 -9.52 17.97 -12.48
C LYS A 20 -8.14 18.57 -12.84
N LEU A 21 -8.03 19.89 -12.81
CA LEU A 21 -6.79 20.58 -13.13
C LEU A 21 -5.72 20.29 -12.07
N ILE A 22 -6.09 20.37 -10.80
CA ILE A 22 -5.21 20.10 -9.66
C ILE A 22 -4.72 18.65 -9.69
N GLN A 23 -5.61 17.70 -9.99
CA GLN A 23 -5.21 16.30 -10.16
C GLN A 23 -4.27 16.11 -11.34
N ASP A 24 -4.52 16.72 -12.49
CA ASP A 24 -3.62 16.60 -13.64
C ASP A 24 -2.23 17.20 -13.36
N GLN A 25 -2.17 18.37 -12.70
CA GLN A 25 -0.93 18.99 -12.24
C GLN A 25 -0.16 18.07 -11.29
N ALA A 26 -0.85 17.49 -10.29
CA ALA A 26 -0.26 16.54 -9.36
C ALA A 26 0.27 15.29 -10.07
N HIS A 27 -0.50 14.72 -11.00
CA HIS A 27 -0.08 13.58 -11.79
C HIS A 27 1.10 13.91 -12.70
N ARG A 28 1.15 15.12 -13.29
CA ARG A 28 2.26 15.59 -14.12
C ARG A 28 3.55 15.64 -13.34
N PHE A 29 3.50 16.27 -12.17
CA PHE A 29 4.63 16.33 -11.25
C PHE A 29 5.09 14.94 -10.82
N ALA A 30 4.17 14.09 -10.33
CA ALA A 30 4.52 12.75 -9.88
C ALA A 30 5.15 11.91 -11.00
N SER A 31 4.60 11.97 -12.22
CA SER A 31 5.15 11.24 -13.36
C SER A 31 6.56 11.70 -13.75
N ALA A 32 6.85 13.00 -13.67
CA ALA A 32 8.17 13.54 -14.01
C ALA A 32 9.21 13.20 -12.94
N LEU A 33 8.80 13.16 -11.67
CA LEU A 33 9.67 12.78 -10.56
C LEU A 33 10.00 11.29 -10.57
N LEU A 34 8.99 10.43 -10.79
CA LEU A 34 9.17 8.99 -10.79
C LEU A 34 9.84 8.47 -12.07
N LEU A 35 9.57 9.11 -13.21
CA LEU A 35 10.06 8.73 -14.53
C LEU A 35 10.68 9.95 -15.22
N PRO A 36 11.94 10.33 -14.89
CA PRO A 36 12.63 11.47 -15.49
C PRO A 36 12.73 11.31 -17.01
N ALA A 37 12.49 12.40 -17.74
CA ALA A 37 12.40 12.35 -19.20
C ALA A 37 13.67 11.78 -19.85
N SER A 38 14.84 12.27 -19.45
CA SER A 38 16.14 11.89 -20.02
C SER A 38 16.51 10.42 -19.80
N GLN A 39 16.21 9.88 -18.62
CA GLN A 39 16.56 8.50 -18.27
C GLN A 39 15.51 7.52 -18.79
N PHE A 40 14.22 7.82 -18.59
CA PHE A 40 13.16 6.91 -19.00
C PHE A 40 13.08 6.78 -20.52
N SER A 41 13.18 7.87 -21.28
CA SER A 41 13.13 7.79 -22.75
C SER A 41 14.30 7.04 -23.35
N ALA A 42 15.49 7.13 -22.74
CA ALA A 42 16.70 6.44 -23.21
C ALA A 42 16.61 4.91 -23.04
N GLU A 43 15.78 4.43 -22.10
CA GLU A 43 15.61 3.00 -21.84
C GLU A 43 14.47 2.37 -22.65
N VAL A 44 13.50 3.19 -23.06
CA VAL A 44 12.35 2.73 -23.84
C VAL A 44 12.81 2.39 -25.25
N THR A 45 12.87 1.09 -25.53
CA THR A 45 13.24 0.59 -26.87
C THR A 45 12.03 0.44 -27.79
N SER A 46 10.87 0.06 -27.24
CA SER A 46 9.63 -0.11 -28.00
C SER A 46 8.40 0.24 -27.17
N ALA A 47 7.37 0.77 -27.84
CA ALA A 47 6.07 1.07 -27.22
C ALA A 47 5.17 -0.17 -27.18
N SER A 48 5.59 -1.16 -26.39
CA SER A 48 4.92 -2.46 -26.29
C SER A 48 4.66 -2.83 -24.83
N LEU A 49 3.62 -3.62 -24.57
CA LEU A 49 3.26 -3.98 -23.20
C LEU A 49 4.36 -4.81 -22.51
N TRP A 50 5.04 -5.68 -23.25
CA TRP A 50 6.14 -6.50 -22.73
C TRP A 50 7.34 -5.64 -22.29
N GLU A 51 7.65 -4.56 -23.02
CA GLU A 51 8.73 -3.65 -22.64
C GLU A 51 8.37 -2.88 -21.37
N LEU A 52 7.10 -2.47 -21.22
CA LEU A 52 6.62 -1.81 -20.00
C LEU A 52 6.64 -2.73 -18.77
N GLU A 53 6.38 -4.03 -18.96
CA GLU A 53 6.54 -5.04 -17.91
C GLU A 53 8.01 -5.17 -17.48
N ARG A 54 8.94 -5.19 -18.44
CA ARG A 54 10.38 -5.20 -18.17
C ARG A 54 10.82 -3.94 -17.42
N LEU A 55 10.40 -2.76 -17.88
CA LEU A 55 10.74 -1.48 -17.26
C LEU A 55 10.14 -1.34 -15.85
N LYS A 56 8.98 -1.95 -15.57
CA LYS A 56 8.37 -1.96 -14.23
C LYS A 56 9.31 -2.54 -13.16
N VAL A 57 10.12 -3.56 -13.50
CA VAL A 57 11.06 -4.17 -12.54
C VAL A 57 12.13 -3.17 -12.09
N ARG A 58 12.63 -2.35 -13.01
CA ARG A 58 13.66 -1.35 -12.74
C ARG A 58 13.09 -0.10 -12.07
N TRP A 59 12.02 0.45 -12.65
CA TRP A 59 11.45 1.72 -12.21
C TRP A 59 10.52 1.59 -11.00
N ARG A 60 9.95 0.39 -10.76
CA ARG A 60 8.99 0.11 -9.69
C ARG A 60 7.75 1.02 -9.73
N VAL A 61 7.34 1.37 -10.94
CA VAL A 61 6.18 2.23 -11.22
C VAL A 61 5.14 1.41 -11.99
N SER A 62 3.86 1.73 -11.79
CA SER A 62 2.77 1.01 -12.47
C SER A 62 2.87 1.11 -13.99
N ILE A 63 2.47 0.06 -14.70
CA ILE A 63 2.45 0.05 -16.17
C ILE A 63 1.55 1.18 -16.68
N LYS A 64 0.41 1.42 -16.01
CA LYS A 64 -0.49 2.53 -16.35
C LYS A 64 0.22 3.90 -16.30
N ALA A 65 1.02 4.14 -15.26
CA ALA A 65 1.79 5.38 -15.14
C ALA A 65 2.89 5.49 -16.19
N GLN A 66 3.52 4.38 -16.58
CA GLN A 66 4.48 4.34 -17.69
C GLN A 66 3.81 4.67 -19.04
N ILE A 67 2.62 4.11 -19.35
CA ILE A 67 1.84 4.43 -20.57
C ILE A 67 1.53 5.93 -20.61
N MET A 68 1.02 6.50 -19.51
CA MET A 68 0.75 7.93 -19.40
C MET A 68 2.02 8.77 -19.61
N ARG A 69 3.17 8.30 -19.10
CA ARG A 69 4.45 9.00 -19.27
C ARG A 69 4.92 8.99 -20.73
N LEU A 70 4.82 7.86 -21.41
CA LEU A 70 5.14 7.76 -22.84
C LEU A 70 4.31 8.72 -23.68
N GLN A 71 3.01 8.82 -23.37
CA GLN A 71 2.11 9.76 -24.04
C GLN A 71 2.52 11.22 -23.76
N ARG A 72 2.85 11.57 -22.52
CA ARG A 72 3.29 12.92 -22.13
C ARG A 72 4.65 13.33 -22.72
N LEU A 73 5.50 12.36 -23.03
CA LEU A 73 6.78 12.59 -23.71
C LEU A 73 6.65 12.56 -25.25
N CYS A 74 5.42 12.39 -25.78
CA CYS A 74 5.16 12.26 -27.21
C CYS A 74 5.93 11.12 -27.89
N ILE A 75 6.34 10.11 -27.13
CA ILE A 75 6.93 8.86 -27.66
C ILE A 75 5.84 8.00 -28.29
N VAL A 76 4.64 8.07 -27.71
CA VAL A 76 3.44 7.40 -28.20
C VAL A 76 2.35 8.45 -28.36
N ASP A 77 1.62 8.37 -29.46
CA ASP A 77 0.47 9.21 -29.75
C ASP A 77 -0.77 8.78 -28.95
N ALA A 78 -1.87 9.52 -29.07
CA ALA A 78 -3.10 9.21 -28.35
C ALA A 78 -3.71 7.85 -28.77
N GLU A 79 -3.60 7.48 -30.04
CA GLU A 79 -4.10 6.19 -30.52
C GLU A 79 -3.23 5.04 -30.01
N GLY A 80 -1.90 5.18 -30.07
CA GLY A 80 -0.97 4.21 -29.53
C GLY A 80 -1.15 3.99 -28.03
N ALA A 81 -1.36 5.06 -27.25
CA ALA A 81 -1.66 4.97 -25.83
C ALA A 81 -2.98 4.22 -25.59
N THR A 82 -4.01 4.49 -26.41
CA THR A 82 -5.29 3.78 -26.36
C THR A 82 -5.12 2.29 -26.65
N ARG A 83 -4.29 1.91 -27.63
CA ARG A 83 -3.98 0.50 -27.93
C ARG A 83 -3.27 -0.16 -26.74
N LEU A 84 -2.29 0.51 -26.14
CA LEU A 84 -1.60 0.01 -24.94
C LEU A 84 -2.57 -0.21 -23.77
N TYR A 85 -3.51 0.71 -23.52
CA TYR A 85 -4.53 0.53 -22.48
C TYR A 85 -5.49 -0.63 -22.76
N ARG A 86 -5.83 -0.89 -24.03
CA ARG A 86 -6.62 -2.07 -24.41
C ARG A 86 -5.82 -3.35 -24.15
N SER A 87 -4.56 -3.42 -24.59
CA SER A 87 -3.70 -4.58 -24.31
C SER A 87 -3.49 -4.80 -22.82
N TYR A 88 -3.30 -3.73 -22.05
CA TYR A 88 -3.20 -3.76 -20.59
C TYR A 88 -4.45 -4.38 -19.96
N SER A 89 -5.63 -3.90 -20.35
CA SER A 89 -6.90 -4.41 -19.84
C SER A 89 -7.13 -5.87 -20.28
N ALA A 90 -6.78 -6.22 -21.51
CA ALA A 90 -6.94 -7.57 -22.05
C ALA A 90 -6.10 -8.61 -21.30
N LYS A 91 -4.95 -8.22 -20.74
CA LYS A 91 -4.14 -9.06 -19.86
C LYS A 91 -4.67 -9.16 -18.41
N GLY A 92 -5.73 -8.41 -18.06
CA GLY A 92 -6.30 -8.40 -16.72
C GLY A 92 -5.53 -7.56 -15.70
N TYR A 93 -4.62 -6.69 -16.14
CA TYR A 93 -3.74 -5.92 -15.25
C TYR A 93 -4.44 -4.83 -14.42
N SER A 94 -5.70 -4.52 -14.73
CA SER A 94 -6.50 -3.58 -13.93
C SER A 94 -6.74 -4.05 -12.50
N GLY A 95 -6.70 -5.36 -12.24
CA GLY A 95 -6.90 -5.92 -10.90
C GLY A 95 -5.59 -6.08 -10.12
N SER A 96 -4.57 -6.67 -10.74
CA SER A 96 -3.23 -6.83 -10.18
C SER A 96 -2.21 -6.74 -11.32
N GLU A 97 -1.23 -5.86 -11.17
CA GLU A 97 -0.12 -5.77 -12.12
C GLU A 97 0.96 -6.80 -11.78
N PRO A 98 1.71 -7.29 -12.78
CA PRO A 98 2.83 -8.18 -12.51
C PRO A 98 3.82 -7.54 -11.55
N TYR A 99 4.37 -8.33 -10.63
CA TYR A 99 5.33 -7.92 -9.59
C TYR A 99 4.78 -7.10 -8.41
N ASP A 100 3.49 -6.74 -8.38
CA ASP A 100 2.92 -6.02 -7.22
C ASP A 100 2.99 -6.87 -5.93
N ASP A 101 2.89 -8.19 -6.03
CA ASP A 101 2.98 -9.11 -4.88
C ASP A 101 4.42 -9.42 -4.44
N VAL A 102 5.42 -9.06 -5.24
CA VAL A 102 6.82 -9.44 -5.01
C VAL A 102 7.52 -8.46 -4.08
N TRP A 103 7.15 -7.18 -4.13
CA TRP A 103 7.84 -6.14 -3.36
C TRP A 103 7.14 -5.86 -2.03
N PRO A 104 7.86 -5.93 -0.90
CA PRO A 104 7.29 -5.55 0.38
C PRO A 104 6.96 -4.06 0.38
N LEU A 105 5.76 -3.74 0.87
CA LEU A 105 5.34 -2.36 1.07
C LEU A 105 6.33 -1.64 1.98
N GLN A 106 6.76 -0.45 1.58
CA GLN A 106 7.61 0.38 2.42
C GLN A 106 6.81 0.84 3.64
N GLN A 107 7.32 0.57 4.84
CA GLN A 107 6.70 1.06 6.06
C GLN A 107 7.08 2.53 6.29
N PRO A 108 6.12 3.44 6.52
CA PRO A 108 6.42 4.84 6.79
C PRO A 108 7.06 4.99 8.17
N THR A 109 8.40 5.02 8.22
CA THR A 109 9.14 5.20 9.48
C THR A 109 9.14 6.65 9.94
N LEU A 110 9.26 7.60 9.01
CA LEU A 110 9.44 9.02 9.32
C LEU A 110 8.29 9.58 10.18
N LEU A 111 7.04 9.23 9.86
CA LEU A 111 5.89 9.66 10.66
C LEU A 111 5.94 9.06 12.08
N ALA A 112 6.29 7.78 12.19
CA ALA A 112 6.43 7.10 13.47
C ALA A 112 7.56 7.71 14.32
N ASP A 113 8.67 8.09 13.68
CA ASP A 113 9.81 8.74 14.31
C ASP A 113 9.47 10.15 14.78
N VAL A 114 8.73 10.92 13.98
CA VAL A 114 8.22 12.25 14.38
C VAL A 114 7.27 12.12 15.58
N PHE A 115 6.37 11.14 15.57
CA PHE A 115 5.51 10.92 16.73
C PHE A 115 6.29 10.50 17.97
N ARG A 116 7.32 9.66 17.80
CA ARG A 116 8.17 9.22 18.90
C ARG A 116 8.94 10.39 19.51
N THR A 117 9.56 11.22 18.69
CA THR A 117 10.29 12.43 19.13
C THR A 117 9.38 13.42 19.86
N VAL A 118 8.18 13.71 19.33
CA VAL A 118 7.22 14.62 20.00
C VAL A 118 6.76 14.11 21.37
N VAL A 119 6.63 12.78 21.53
CA VAL A 119 6.27 12.17 22.83
C VAL A 119 7.46 12.16 23.80
N ASP A 120 8.67 11.91 23.30
CA ASP A 120 9.89 11.83 24.10
C ASP A 120 10.35 13.23 24.59
N ASP A 121 10.20 14.27 23.77
CA ASP A 121 10.52 15.68 24.12
C ASP A 121 9.47 16.33 25.05
N GLY A 122 8.48 15.57 25.54
CA GLY A 122 7.54 16.03 26.56
C GLY A 122 6.39 16.90 26.06
N GLY A 123 6.22 17.07 24.75
CA GLY A 123 5.14 17.87 24.14
C GLY A 123 3.74 17.27 24.35
N CYS A 124 3.62 15.98 24.62
CA CYS A 124 2.38 15.31 25.00
C CYS A 124 2.67 14.09 25.90
N PRO A 125 2.14 14.03 27.14
CA PRO A 125 2.28 12.85 27.98
C PRO A 125 1.61 11.65 27.30
N ARG A 126 2.28 10.49 27.29
CA ARG A 126 1.80 9.23 26.68
C ARG A 126 0.39 8.82 27.12
N LYS A 127 -0.06 9.32 28.28
CA LYS A 127 -1.35 9.07 28.91
C LYS A 127 -2.50 9.94 28.36
N SER A 128 -2.19 11.07 27.72
CA SER A 128 -3.16 12.06 27.21
C SER A 128 -3.61 11.80 25.77
N PHE A 129 -2.91 10.91 25.06
CA PHE A 129 -3.09 10.68 23.63
C PHE A 129 -4.48 10.12 23.27
N GLY A 130 -5.06 9.31 24.17
CA GLY A 130 -6.41 8.76 23.99
C GLY A 130 -7.54 9.79 24.10
N THR A 131 -7.28 10.98 24.68
CA THR A 131 -8.30 12.01 24.92
C THR A 131 -8.22 13.17 23.92
N ILE A 132 -7.02 13.47 23.42
CA ILE A 132 -6.76 14.53 22.44
C ILE A 132 -7.11 14.07 21.02
N CYS A 133 -6.90 12.80 20.70
CA CYS A 133 -7.26 12.23 19.40
C CYS A 133 -8.75 11.83 19.36
N ARG A 134 -9.66 12.79 19.59
CA ARG A 134 -11.10 12.62 19.36
C ARG A 134 -11.51 12.94 17.92
N CYS A 135 -10.55 13.05 17.00
CA CYS A 135 -10.77 13.00 15.56
C CYS A 135 -10.42 11.59 15.05
N SER A 136 -11.46 10.83 14.73
CA SER A 136 -11.45 9.55 14.01
C SER A 136 -10.79 8.35 14.70
N LEU A 137 -11.24 8.01 15.91
CA LEU A 137 -11.04 6.64 16.46
C LEU A 137 -11.73 5.55 15.60
N MET A 138 -12.57 5.94 14.64
CA MET A 138 -13.17 5.04 13.64
C MET A 138 -12.20 4.62 12.53
N MET A 139 -11.18 5.41 12.17
CA MET A 139 -10.20 5.01 11.13
C MET A 139 -9.08 4.10 11.65
N LEU A 140 -8.66 4.24 12.91
CA LEU A 140 -7.57 3.44 13.49
C LEU A 140 -7.98 1.97 13.74
N ARG A 141 -9.26 1.70 14.01
CA ARG A 141 -9.77 0.33 14.15
C ARG A 141 -9.77 -0.46 12.83
N ALA A 142 -9.99 0.20 11.70
CA ALA A 142 -9.89 -0.43 10.38
C ALA A 142 -8.43 -0.73 9.99
N TRP A 143 -7.48 0.08 10.47
CA TRP A 143 -6.05 -0.09 10.20
C TRP A 143 -5.41 -1.24 11.01
N LEU A 144 -5.78 -1.39 12.29
CA LEU A 144 -5.23 -2.44 13.16
C LEU A 144 -5.67 -3.86 12.79
N HIS A 145 -6.77 -4.02 12.04
CA HIS A 145 -7.23 -5.33 11.57
C HIS A 145 -6.49 -5.81 10.31
N PHE A 146 -5.79 -4.92 9.60
CA PHE A 146 -5.05 -5.23 8.36
C PHE A 146 -3.54 -5.46 8.59
N LEU A 147 -3.01 -5.07 9.75
CA LEU A 147 -1.69 -5.49 10.22
C LEU A 147 -1.84 -6.57 11.29
N GLN A 148 -1.76 -7.85 10.89
CA GLN A 148 -1.41 -8.93 11.83
C GLN A 148 0.04 -8.75 12.32
N VAL A 149 0.31 -7.68 13.08
CA VAL A 149 1.43 -7.67 14.00
C VAL A 149 0.92 -8.35 15.26
N SER A 150 1.32 -9.60 15.43
CA SER A 150 1.20 -10.32 16.68
C SER A 150 1.98 -9.57 17.75
N LEU A 151 1.32 -8.66 18.47
CA LEU A 151 1.76 -8.18 19.77
C LEU A 151 1.75 -9.38 20.72
N THR A 152 2.85 -10.12 20.75
CA THR A 152 3.15 -11.03 21.86
C THR A 152 3.61 -10.17 23.03
N PRO A 153 2.90 -10.17 24.17
CA PRO A 153 3.41 -9.53 25.37
C PRO A 153 4.48 -10.45 25.98
N ALA A 154 5.75 -10.20 25.65
CA ALA A 154 6.87 -10.67 26.45
C ALA A 154 7.01 -9.77 27.68
N LEU A 155 6.15 -9.98 28.69
CA LEU A 155 6.39 -9.50 30.05
C LEU A 155 6.61 -10.72 30.95
N ARG A 156 7.89 -11.04 31.13
CA ARG A 156 8.38 -12.03 32.08
C ARG A 156 8.46 -11.32 33.43
N CYS A 157 7.56 -11.63 34.35
CA CYS A 157 7.66 -11.15 35.74
C CYS A 157 8.85 -11.83 36.42
N THR A 158 9.84 -11.03 36.79
CA THR A 158 10.93 -11.45 37.67
C THR A 158 10.42 -11.50 39.11
N GLY A 159 10.43 -12.69 39.71
CA GLY A 159 10.72 -12.93 41.13
C GLY A 159 9.85 -12.29 42.21
N SER A 160 8.94 -13.07 42.80
CA SER A 160 8.68 -13.06 44.25
C SER A 160 8.18 -14.44 44.72
N PRO A 161 8.56 -14.87 45.94
CA PRO A 161 8.44 -16.25 46.39
C PRO A 161 7.03 -16.54 46.93
N GLY A 162 6.41 -17.64 46.49
CA GLY A 162 5.15 -18.11 47.09
C GLY A 162 4.15 -18.79 46.16
N CYS A 163 4.46 -19.05 44.88
CA CYS A 163 3.52 -19.71 43.99
C CYS A 163 3.77 -21.23 43.93
N ARG A 164 2.90 -21.99 44.60
CA ARG A 164 2.88 -23.44 44.69
C ARG A 164 2.54 -24.05 43.32
N MET A 165 3.45 -24.85 42.75
CA MET A 165 3.22 -25.56 41.49
C MET A 165 2.09 -26.58 41.65
N ARG A 166 1.10 -26.52 40.74
CA ARG A 166 0.18 -27.62 40.48
C ARG A 166 0.53 -28.17 39.09
N THR A 167 1.14 -29.33 39.08
CA THR A 167 1.35 -30.15 37.88
C THR A 167 0.03 -30.76 37.44
N SER A 168 -0.33 -30.63 36.16
CA SER A 168 -1.14 -31.66 35.51
C SER A 168 -0.97 -31.67 34.00
N ALA A 169 -0.51 -32.84 33.54
CA ALA A 169 -0.90 -33.54 32.33
C ALA A 169 -0.53 -32.92 30.96
N VAL A 170 0.58 -33.45 30.46
CA VAL A 170 0.79 -33.84 29.06
C VAL A 170 -0.43 -34.62 28.53
N PHE A 171 -0.96 -34.25 27.36
CA PHE A 171 -1.52 -35.24 26.45
C PHE A 171 -1.32 -34.83 24.98
N THR A 172 -0.65 -35.73 24.29
CA THR A 172 -0.32 -35.82 22.87
C THR A 172 -1.54 -35.94 21.96
N GLY A 173 -1.44 -35.50 20.70
CA GLY A 173 -2.35 -36.00 19.65
C GLY A 173 -2.44 -35.16 18.38
N TRP A 174 -1.50 -35.35 17.46
CA TRP A 174 -1.70 -35.09 16.04
C TRP A 174 -2.70 -36.09 15.46
N THR A 175 -3.76 -35.63 14.80
CA THR A 175 -4.40 -36.39 13.72
C THR A 175 -4.96 -35.44 12.65
N PHE A 176 -4.26 -35.49 11.52
CA PHE A 176 -4.67 -35.07 10.19
C PHE A 176 -5.74 -36.05 9.68
N LEU A 177 -6.92 -35.58 9.24
CA LEU A 177 -7.72 -36.33 8.26
C LEU A 177 -8.64 -35.44 7.43
N ARG A 178 -8.54 -35.64 6.12
CA ARG A 178 -9.33 -35.10 5.00
C ARG A 178 -10.84 -35.19 5.24
N ALA A 179 -11.57 -34.13 4.90
CA ALA A 179 -13.00 -34.22 4.58
C ALA A 179 -13.16 -34.18 3.04
N GLY A 180 -13.50 -35.33 2.47
CA GLY A 180 -13.97 -35.46 1.10
C GLY A 180 -15.37 -36.10 1.09
N SER A 181 -16.31 -35.43 0.41
CA SER A 181 -17.33 -36.00 -0.47
C SER A 181 -17.95 -37.37 -0.10
N ARG A 182 -19.27 -37.41 0.16
CA ARG A 182 -20.35 -37.77 -0.80
C ARG A 182 -21.58 -38.48 -0.16
N LYS A 183 -22.74 -38.28 -0.83
CA LYS A 183 -23.99 -39.10 -0.89
C LYS A 183 -25.00 -38.85 0.25
N SER A 184 -26.32 -38.82 0.03
CA SER A 184 -27.24 -39.55 -0.89
C SER A 184 -28.59 -38.78 -0.99
N LEU A 185 -29.26 -38.65 -2.17
CA LEU A 185 -30.41 -39.47 -2.68
C LEU A 185 -31.55 -39.61 -1.63
N LEU A 186 -32.86 -39.45 -1.87
CA LEU A 186 -33.76 -39.63 -3.03
C LEU A 186 -35.20 -39.17 -2.63
N ALA A 187 -36.13 -39.24 -3.60
CA ALA A 187 -37.61 -39.16 -3.51
C ALA A 187 -38.21 -37.75 -3.73
N SER A 188 -39.16 -37.52 -4.64
CA SER A 188 -39.85 -38.30 -5.68
C SER A 188 -40.43 -37.32 -6.70
#